data_AF-A0A9E2Z6C9-F1
#
_entry.id   AF-A0A9E2Z6C9-F1
#
_cell.length_a   1.000
_cell.length_b   1.000
_cell.length_c   1.000
_cell.angle_alpha   90.00
_cell.angle_beta   90.00
_cell.angle_gamma   90.00
#
_symmetry.space_group_name_H-M   'P 1'
#
loop_
_entity.id
_entity.type
_entity.pdbx_description
1 polymer ?
#
loop_
_entity_poly.entity_id
_entity_poly.type
_entity_poly.pdbx_seq_one_letter_code
_entity_poly.pdbx_strand_id
1 'polypeptide(L)'
;MSISRQRAVVVVCVLTAVLTTVGLAWTRDSINSTGWLALVAVAFVILIGLLDPWVRNTASTNPSTQAQLAVAARALAVGMTSQLRAESEIRELVPPCQLSLTWSGTDLPVADSEADRAGLPGSLDKLIPWFRRLADRRVVVLGPAGSGKSSFALLLALGLLEDSGPDDQLPLLLSLGSWNPAIDLRTWMAARLREDYP
;
A
#
# COMPACT_ATOMS: atom_id res chain seq x y z
N MET A 1 -14.85 16.96 6.15
CA MET A 1 -15.51 16.91 4.82
C MET A 1 -15.70 18.35 4.34
N SER A 2 -15.05 18.76 3.25
CA SER A 2 -15.11 20.16 2.79
C SER A 2 -16.50 20.51 2.24
N ILE A 3 -16.95 21.72 2.53
CA ILE A 3 -18.27 22.28 2.15
C ILE A 3 -18.52 22.19 0.62
N SER A 4 -17.47 22.17 -0.19
CA SER A 4 -17.57 21.98 -1.65
C SER A 4 -17.97 20.56 -2.07
N ARG A 5 -17.53 19.52 -1.34
CA ARG A 5 -17.92 18.11 -1.59
C ARG A 5 -19.38 17.87 -1.28
N GLN A 6 -19.90 18.42 -0.18
CA GLN A 6 -21.32 18.33 0.15
C GLN A 6 -22.18 19.06 -0.88
N ARG A 7 -21.75 20.24 -1.34
CA ARG A 7 -22.47 21.00 -2.37
C ARG A 7 -22.55 20.26 -3.71
N ALA A 8 -21.46 19.65 -4.18
CA ALA A 8 -21.46 18.91 -5.45
C ALA A 8 -22.35 17.66 -5.40
N VAL A 9 -22.28 16.87 -4.33
CA VAL A 9 -23.13 15.68 -4.15
C VAL A 9 -24.60 16.07 -4.02
N VAL A 10 -24.91 17.11 -3.25
CA VAL A 10 -26.28 17.62 -3.09
C VAL A 10 -26.81 18.14 -4.42
N VAL A 11 -26.02 18.89 -5.20
CA VAL A 11 -26.45 19.39 -6.52
C VAL A 11 -26.75 18.25 -7.48
N VAL A 12 -25.93 17.19 -7.49
CA VAL A 12 -26.16 16.01 -8.33
C VAL A 12 -27.42 15.25 -7.91
N CYS A 13 -27.61 15.00 -6.61
CA CYS A 13 -28.82 14.35 -6.09
C CYS A 13 -30.09 15.18 -6.35
N VAL A 14 -30.00 16.51 -6.26
CA VAL A 14 -31.12 17.40 -6.55
C VAL A 14 -31.42 17.41 -8.04
N LEU A 15 -30.41 17.46 -8.92
CA LEU A 15 -30.61 17.41 -10.38
C LEU A 15 -31.26 16.10 -10.82
N THR A 16 -30.86 14.97 -10.24
CA THR A 16 -31.44 13.66 -10.58
C THR A 16 -32.85 13.51 -10.03
N ALA A 17 -33.14 14.03 -8.83
CA ALA A 17 -34.50 14.10 -8.28
C ALA A 17 -35.41 15.02 -9.11
N VAL A 18 -34.89 16.15 -9.61
CA VAL A 18 -35.63 17.06 -10.49
C VAL A 18 -35.88 16.43 -11.86
N LEU A 19 -34.88 15.77 -12.45
CA LEU A 19 -35.03 15.08 -13.74
C LEU A 19 -36.00 13.90 -13.66
N THR A 20 -36.01 13.15 -12.56
CA THR A 20 -36.99 12.07 -12.33
C THR A 20 -38.40 12.62 -12.14
N THR A 21 -38.59 13.66 -11.34
CA THR A 21 -39.90 14.27 -11.09
C THR A 21 -40.48 14.96 -12.34
N VAL A 22 -39.65 15.69 -13.10
CA VAL A 22 -40.05 16.31 -14.38
C VAL A 22 -40.39 15.23 -15.40
N GLY A 23 -39.59 14.16 -15.47
CA GLY A 23 -39.86 13.02 -16.34
C GLY A 23 -41.17 12.31 -16.02
N LEU A 24 -41.48 12.08 -14.74
CA LEU A 24 -42.75 11.50 -14.28
C LEU A 24 -43.95 12.38 -14.62
N ALA A 25 -43.81 13.69 -14.54
CA ALA A 25 -44.85 14.65 -14.93
C ALA A 25 -45.08 14.68 -16.46
N TRP A 26 -44.03 14.50 -17.26
CA TRP A 26 -44.10 14.45 -18.73
C TRP A 26 -44.55 13.10 -19.29
N THR A 27 -44.30 11.99 -18.58
CA THR A 27 -44.75 10.64 -18.98
C THR A 27 -46.27 10.45 -18.92
N ARG A 28 -47.02 11.45 -18.44
CA ARG A 28 -48.49 11.40 -18.42
C ARG A 28 -49.10 11.41 -19.84
N ASP A 29 -48.33 11.78 -20.88
CA ASP A 29 -48.89 12.09 -22.20
C ASP A 29 -48.43 11.26 -23.42
N SER A 30 -47.52 10.27 -23.36
CA SER A 30 -47.36 9.25 -24.47
C SER A 30 -46.15 8.29 -24.40
N ILE A 31 -45.24 8.36 -23.43
CA ILE A 31 -43.97 7.60 -23.47
C ILE A 31 -43.93 6.47 -22.43
N ASN A 32 -43.56 5.25 -22.85
CA ASN A 32 -43.43 4.06 -22.00
C ASN A 32 -42.54 4.30 -20.77
N SER A 33 -43.14 4.33 -19.58
CA SER A 33 -42.50 4.68 -18.30
C SER A 33 -41.24 3.86 -17.98
N THR A 34 -41.19 2.61 -18.42
CA THR A 34 -40.04 1.71 -18.20
C THR A 34 -38.78 2.16 -18.94
N GLY A 35 -38.92 2.72 -20.15
CA GLY A 35 -37.77 3.19 -20.94
C GLY A 35 -37.14 4.46 -20.36
N TRP A 36 -37.97 5.34 -19.81
CA TRP A 36 -37.51 6.56 -19.15
C TRP A 36 -36.71 6.27 -17.88
N LEU A 37 -37.22 5.38 -17.02
CA LEU A 37 -36.52 4.98 -15.79
C LEU A 37 -35.16 4.31 -16.08
N ALA A 38 -35.10 3.46 -17.11
CA ALA A 38 -33.86 2.85 -17.54
C ALA A 38 -32.82 3.89 -18.01
N LEU A 39 -33.26 4.90 -18.78
CA LEU A 39 -32.39 5.97 -19.26
C LEU A 39 -31.83 6.82 -18.10
N VAL A 40 -32.67 7.15 -17.12
CA VAL A 40 -32.23 7.89 -15.92
C VAL A 40 -31.25 7.08 -15.09
N ALA A 41 -31.50 5.78 -14.90
CA ALA A 41 -30.58 4.91 -14.17
C ALA A 41 -29.20 4.82 -14.87
N VAL A 42 -29.18 4.69 -16.19
CA VAL A 42 -27.94 4.69 -16.99
C VAL A 42 -27.23 6.05 -16.87
N ALA A 43 -27.96 7.15 -17.01
CA ALA A 43 -27.39 8.50 -16.86
C ALA A 43 -26.81 8.73 -15.46
N PHE A 44 -27.46 8.19 -14.41
CA PHE A 44 -26.98 8.25 -13.03
C PHE A 44 -25.67 7.48 -12.84
N VAL A 45 -25.57 6.27 -13.39
CA VAL A 45 -24.34 5.46 -13.34
C VAL A 45 -23.20 6.15 -14.11
N ILE A 46 -23.49 6.71 -15.28
CA ILE A 46 -22.52 7.49 -16.07
C ILE A 46 -22.05 8.72 -15.28
N LEU A 47 -22.97 9.43 -14.62
CA LEU A 47 -22.66 10.61 -13.82
C LEU A 47 -21.79 10.27 -12.61
N ILE A 48 -22.06 9.15 -11.92
CA ILE A 48 -21.20 8.65 -10.84
C ILE A 48 -19.80 8.32 -11.37
N GLY A 49 -19.71 7.63 -12.51
CA GLY A 49 -18.44 7.30 -13.16
C GLY A 49 -17.64 8.55 -13.57
N LEU A 50 -18.31 9.61 -14.02
CA LEU A 50 -17.69 10.90 -14.36
C LEU A 50 -17.25 11.71 -13.12
N LEU A 51 -17.83 11.45 -11.95
CA LEU A 51 -17.44 12.08 -10.69
C LEU A 51 -16.27 11.38 -10.00
N ASP A 52 -16.03 10.10 -10.29
CA ASP A 52 -14.96 9.30 -9.67
C ASP A 52 -13.55 9.90 -9.83
N PRO A 53 -13.15 10.47 -11.00
CA PRO A 53 -11.88 11.18 -11.14
C PRO A 53 -11.81 12.42 -10.25
N TRP A 54 -12.91 13.15 -10.08
CA TRP A 54 -12.93 14.37 -9.27
C TRP A 54 -12.93 14.10 -7.76
N VAL A 55 -13.50 12.96 -7.34
CA VAL A 55 -13.53 12.55 -5.93
C VAL A 55 -12.21 11.91 -5.49
N ARG A 56 -11.53 11.20 -6.41
CA ARG A 56 -10.24 10.55 -6.11
C ARG A 56 -9.02 11.44 -6.35
N ASN A 57 -9.11 12.39 -7.27
CA ASN A 57 -7.95 13.18 -7.72
C ASN A 57 -7.80 14.54 -7.04
N THR A 58 -8.30 14.72 -5.82
CA THR A 58 -7.86 15.84 -4.97
C THR A 58 -6.54 15.47 -4.29
N ALA A 59 -5.49 15.26 -5.09
CA ALA A 59 -4.15 15.46 -4.59
C ALA A 59 -4.06 16.94 -4.19
N SER A 60 -3.76 17.22 -2.92
CA SER A 60 -3.45 18.57 -2.47
C SER A 60 -2.33 19.11 -3.37
N THR A 61 -2.61 20.15 -4.15
CA THR A 61 -1.64 20.78 -5.07
C THR A 61 -0.48 21.43 -4.33
N ASN A 62 -0.59 21.59 -3.01
CA ASN A 62 0.51 22.03 -2.18
C ASN A 62 1.34 20.82 -1.72
N PRO A 63 2.68 20.87 -1.86
CA PRO A 63 3.55 19.84 -1.32
C PRO A 63 3.32 19.71 0.19
N SER A 64 3.23 18.47 0.68
CA SER A 64 3.09 18.20 2.10
C SER A 64 4.29 18.73 2.87
N THR A 65 4.05 19.29 4.06
CA THR A 65 5.13 19.74 4.92
C THR A 65 5.88 18.55 5.52
N GLN A 66 7.15 18.74 5.92
CA GLN A 66 7.93 17.68 6.57
C GLN A 66 7.23 17.13 7.82
N ALA A 67 6.53 17.97 8.58
CA ALA A 67 5.75 17.54 9.73
C ALA A 67 4.57 16.64 9.33
N GLN A 68 3.87 16.97 8.24
CA GLN A 68 2.80 16.11 7.71
C GLN A 68 3.34 14.76 7.22
N LEU A 69 4.51 14.77 6.55
CA LEU A 69 5.18 13.55 6.10
C LEU A 69 5.61 12.68 7.29
N ALA A 70 6.16 13.27 8.35
CA ALA A 70 6.55 12.53 9.56
C ALA A 70 5.34 11.88 10.26
N VAL A 71 4.21 12.60 10.35
CA VAL A 71 2.96 12.06 10.90
C VAL A 71 2.43 10.92 10.03
N ALA A 72 2.41 11.08 8.71
CA ALA A 72 1.96 10.06 7.77
C ALA A 72 2.88 8.82 7.82
N ALA A 73 4.19 9.01 7.83
CA ALA A 73 5.17 7.92 7.94
C ALA A 73 5.00 7.14 9.25
N ARG A 74 4.75 7.83 10.38
CA ARG A 74 4.49 7.17 11.66
C ARG A 74 3.17 6.38 11.65
N ALA A 75 2.11 6.94 11.07
CA ALA A 75 0.84 6.23 10.93
C ALA A 75 1.00 4.97 10.05
N LEU A 76 1.75 5.10 8.93
CA LEU A 76 2.05 3.99 8.05
C LEU A 76 2.90 2.92 8.76
N ALA A 77 3.92 3.32 9.52
CA ALA A 77 4.74 2.40 10.32
C ALA A 77 3.86 1.56 11.25
N VAL A 78 2.96 2.19 12.01
CA VAL A 78 2.06 1.49 12.93
C VAL A 78 1.15 0.49 12.20
N GLY A 79 0.57 0.89 11.07
CA GLY A 79 -0.27 0.01 10.26
C GLY A 79 0.50 -1.16 9.64
N MET A 80 1.72 -0.91 9.16
CA MET A 80 2.58 -1.95 8.61
C MET A 80 3.05 -2.93 9.69
N THR A 81 3.42 -2.45 10.87
CA THR A 81 3.80 -3.33 11.99
C THR A 81 2.67 -4.26 12.36
N SER A 82 1.43 -3.76 12.47
CA SER A 82 0.28 -4.61 12.79
C SER A 82 -0.02 -5.62 11.69
N GLN A 83 0.04 -5.21 10.43
CA GLN A 83 -0.16 -6.09 9.27
C GLN A 83 0.90 -7.18 9.19
N LEU A 84 2.19 -6.82 9.27
CA LEU A 84 3.29 -7.78 9.16
C LEU A 84 3.34 -8.72 10.37
N ARG A 85 2.98 -8.25 11.57
CA ARG A 85 2.84 -9.11 12.75
C ARG A 85 1.74 -10.15 12.54
N ALA A 86 0.54 -9.74 12.10
CA ALA A 86 -0.53 -10.67 11.79
C ALA A 86 -0.13 -11.70 10.73
N GLU A 87 0.54 -11.27 9.66
CA GLU A 87 1.06 -12.17 8.63
C GLU A 87 2.14 -13.12 9.18
N SER A 88 3.00 -12.65 10.09
CA SER A 88 4.02 -13.47 10.73
C SER A 88 3.43 -14.57 11.62
N GLU A 89 2.31 -14.27 12.29
CA GLU A 89 1.56 -15.20 13.14
C GLU A 89 0.87 -16.26 12.29
N ILE A 90 0.18 -15.85 11.21
CA ILE A 90 -0.46 -16.78 10.26
C ILE A 90 0.57 -17.76 9.65
N ARG A 91 1.81 -17.30 9.46
CA ARG A 91 2.90 -18.10 8.88
C ARG A 91 3.74 -18.86 9.91
N GLU A 92 3.42 -18.77 11.20
CA GLU A 92 4.18 -19.41 12.28
C GLU A 92 5.69 -19.09 12.22
N LEU A 93 6.00 -17.79 12.04
CA LEU A 93 7.39 -17.30 11.93
C LEU A 93 7.92 -16.72 13.25
N VAL A 94 7.03 -16.47 14.22
CA VAL A 94 7.32 -15.83 15.51
C VAL A 94 6.79 -16.76 16.63
N PRO A 95 7.38 -16.78 17.84
CA PRO A 95 6.95 -17.67 18.93
C PRO A 95 5.43 -17.61 19.18
N PRO A 96 4.78 -18.72 19.58
CA PRO A 96 5.36 -19.96 20.13
C PRO A 96 5.73 -21.04 19.10
N CYS A 97 5.24 -20.95 17.86
CA CYS A 97 5.57 -21.89 16.78
C CYS A 97 6.58 -21.20 15.86
N GLN A 98 7.88 -21.31 16.14
CA GLN A 98 8.91 -20.69 15.30
C GLN A 98 9.46 -21.72 14.31
N LEU A 99 9.12 -21.57 13.03
CA LEU A 99 9.85 -22.27 11.97
C LEU A 99 11.33 -21.84 12.02
N SER A 100 12.23 -22.76 12.39
CA SER A 100 13.66 -22.46 12.48
C SER A 100 14.24 -22.24 11.09
N LEU A 101 14.49 -20.98 10.74
CA LEU A 101 15.13 -20.60 9.49
C LEU A 101 16.64 -20.55 9.69
N THR A 102 17.38 -21.38 8.96
CA THR A 102 18.84 -21.31 8.89
C THR A 102 19.25 -20.57 7.62
N TRP A 103 20.06 -19.52 7.78
CA TRP A 103 20.62 -18.74 6.68
C TRP A 103 22.13 -18.85 6.72
N SER A 104 22.78 -18.87 5.55
CA SER A 104 24.23 -18.95 5.44
C SER A 104 24.73 -17.93 4.43
N GLY A 105 25.95 -17.43 4.65
CA GLY A 105 26.65 -16.62 3.66
C GLY A 105 26.81 -17.37 2.36
N THR A 106 26.76 -16.65 1.24
CA THR A 106 27.12 -17.20 -0.06
C THR A 106 28.65 -17.23 -0.21
N ASP A 107 29.16 -18.23 -0.92
CA ASP A 107 30.58 -18.31 -1.31
C ASP A 107 30.93 -17.37 -2.47
N LEU A 108 29.92 -16.74 -3.08
CA LEU A 108 30.15 -15.76 -4.14
C LEU A 108 30.86 -14.51 -3.58
N PRO A 109 31.84 -13.94 -4.31
CA PRO A 109 32.57 -12.73 -3.91
C PRO A 109 31.72 -11.48 -4.18
N VAL A 110 30.53 -11.42 -3.59
CA VAL A 110 29.53 -10.35 -3.76
C VAL A 110 29.27 -9.58 -2.46
N ALA A 111 29.93 -9.96 -1.36
CA ALA A 111 29.88 -9.24 -0.10
C ALA A 111 31.02 -8.22 -0.03
N ASP A 112 30.73 -7.05 0.55
CA ASP A 112 31.73 -6.00 0.74
C ASP A 112 32.84 -6.43 1.72
N SER A 113 32.54 -7.35 2.65
CA SER A 113 33.53 -7.93 3.56
C SER A 113 33.26 -9.41 3.92
N GLU A 114 34.30 -10.14 4.33
CA GLU A 114 34.22 -11.52 4.83
C GLU A 114 33.39 -11.63 6.13
N ALA A 115 33.44 -10.58 6.96
CA ALA A 115 32.69 -10.51 8.21
C ALA A 115 31.17 -10.44 7.97
N ASP A 116 30.74 -9.79 6.88
CA ASP A 116 29.33 -9.71 6.50
C ASP A 116 28.78 -11.07 6.05
N ARG A 117 29.63 -11.91 5.42
CA ARG A 117 29.32 -13.29 5.02
C ARG A 117 29.14 -14.22 6.21
N ALA A 118 30.01 -14.13 7.22
CA ALA A 118 29.99 -15.01 8.39
C ALA A 118 28.85 -14.69 9.38
N GLY A 119 28.21 -13.52 9.26
CA GLY A 119 27.30 -12.97 10.26
C GLY A 119 25.84 -13.36 10.17
N LEU A 120 25.39 -14.16 9.20
CA LEU A 120 23.96 -14.47 8.98
C LEU A 120 23.40 -15.36 10.11
N PRO A 121 22.63 -14.81 11.05
CA PRO A 121 22.18 -15.56 12.20
C PRO A 121 20.80 -16.16 11.94
N GLY A 122 20.57 -17.42 12.29
CA GLY A 122 19.26 -18.08 12.16
C GLY A 122 18.18 -17.61 13.15
N SER A 123 18.32 -16.44 13.76
CA SER A 123 17.36 -15.87 14.72
C SER A 123 17.12 -14.39 14.46
N LEU A 124 15.86 -13.96 14.63
CA LEU A 124 15.41 -12.58 14.45
C LEU A 124 16.18 -11.59 15.34
N ASP A 125 16.48 -11.96 16.59
CA ASP A 125 17.15 -11.08 17.56
C ASP A 125 18.54 -10.63 17.09
N LYS A 126 19.19 -11.45 16.26
CA LYS A 126 20.52 -11.18 15.71
C LYS A 126 20.45 -10.60 14.30
N LEU A 127 19.30 -10.72 13.62
CA LEU A 127 19.11 -10.28 12.24
C LEU A 127 19.19 -8.76 12.12
N ILE A 128 18.52 -8.01 13.00
CA ILE A 128 18.48 -6.54 12.93
C ILE A 128 19.85 -5.91 13.20
N PRO A 129 20.59 -6.29 14.26
CA PRO A 129 21.95 -5.79 14.48
C PRO A 129 22.91 -6.19 13.37
N TRP A 130 22.75 -7.38 12.77
CA TRP A 130 23.55 -7.78 11.60
C TRP A 130 23.27 -6.87 10.40
N PHE A 131 22.00 -6.69 10.02
CA PHE A 131 21.62 -5.88 8.87
C PHE A 131 22.08 -4.41 9.01
N ARG A 132 21.95 -3.83 10.22
CA ARG A 132 22.37 -2.45 10.48
C ARG A 132 23.89 -2.23 10.43
N ARG A 133 24.71 -3.29 10.56
CA ARG A 133 26.18 -3.21 10.47
C ARG A 133 26.69 -3.24 9.04
N LEU A 134 25.89 -3.70 8.08
CA LEU A 134 26.25 -3.67 6.67
C LEU A 134 26.45 -2.23 6.20
N ALA A 135 27.55 -1.94 5.50
CA ALA A 135 27.93 -0.60 5.08
C ALA A 135 26.80 0.14 4.33
N ASP A 136 26.18 -0.57 3.38
CA ASP A 136 25.13 -0.02 2.53
C ASP A 136 23.71 -0.49 2.92
N ARG A 137 23.56 -1.30 3.98
CA ARG A 137 22.28 -1.94 4.37
C ARG A 137 21.60 -2.67 3.20
N ARG A 138 22.40 -3.31 2.32
CA ARG A 138 21.94 -4.08 1.17
C ARG A 138 22.19 -5.55 1.40
N VAL A 139 21.17 -6.37 1.10
CA VAL A 139 21.25 -7.83 1.18
C VAL A 139 20.55 -8.43 -0.02
N VAL A 140 21.14 -9.48 -0.58
CA VAL A 140 20.50 -10.33 -1.58
C VAL A 140 20.33 -11.72 -0.97
N VAL A 141 19.08 -12.19 -0.91
CA VAL A 141 18.76 -13.51 -0.36
C VAL A 141 18.56 -14.49 -1.51
N LEU A 142 19.43 -15.48 -1.59
CA LEU A 142 19.40 -16.51 -2.62
C LEU A 142 18.81 -17.81 -2.07
N GLY A 143 18.26 -18.64 -2.94
CA GLY A 143 17.79 -19.98 -2.58
C GLY A 143 16.68 -20.50 -3.50
N PRO A 144 16.42 -21.81 -3.50
CA PRO A 144 15.38 -22.44 -4.32
C PRO A 144 13.97 -21.96 -3.95
N ALA A 145 12.98 -22.27 -4.78
CA ALA A 145 11.57 -22.01 -4.44
C ALA A 145 11.23 -22.66 -3.08
N GLY A 146 10.48 -21.95 -2.23
CA GLY A 146 10.15 -22.42 -0.89
C GLY A 146 11.24 -22.27 0.18
N SER A 147 12.44 -21.77 -0.14
CA SER A 147 13.54 -21.62 0.83
C SER A 147 13.35 -20.53 1.90
N GLY A 148 12.15 -19.95 2.03
CA GLY A 148 11.88 -18.92 3.04
C GLY A 148 12.38 -17.50 2.74
N LYS A 149 12.73 -17.16 1.49
CA LYS A 149 13.14 -15.79 1.09
C LYS A 149 12.12 -14.72 1.49
N SER A 150 10.85 -14.97 1.21
CA SER A 150 9.77 -14.05 1.57
C SER A 150 9.61 -13.95 3.08
N SER A 151 9.78 -15.06 3.81
CA SER A 151 9.75 -15.06 5.28
C SER A 151 10.91 -14.26 5.87
N PHE A 152 12.13 -14.36 5.30
CA PHE A 152 13.26 -13.51 5.68
C PHE A 152 12.93 -12.03 5.50
N ALA A 153 12.42 -11.64 4.32
CA ALA A 153 12.12 -10.24 4.02
C ALA A 153 11.04 -9.68 4.96
N LEU A 154 10.02 -10.48 5.27
CA LEU A 154 8.97 -10.15 6.23
C LEU A 154 9.53 -9.96 7.64
N LEU A 155 10.32 -10.93 8.12
CA LEU A 155 10.92 -10.88 9.46
C LEU A 155 11.92 -9.71 9.61
N LEU A 156 12.72 -9.44 8.58
CA LEU A 156 13.60 -8.28 8.55
C LEU A 156 12.81 -6.97 8.62
N ALA A 157 11.76 -6.82 7.81
CA ALA A 157 10.93 -5.62 7.81
C ALA A 157 10.21 -5.44 9.16
N LEU A 158 9.66 -6.51 9.72
CA LEU A 158 9.00 -6.49 11.03
C LEU A 158 9.97 -6.08 12.15
N GLY A 159 11.14 -6.73 12.23
CA GLY A 159 12.12 -6.39 13.26
C GLY A 159 12.70 -4.98 13.08
N LEU A 160 12.85 -4.48 11.85
CA LEU A 160 13.24 -3.09 11.61
C LEU A 160 12.17 -2.12 12.11
N LEU A 161 10.88 -2.40 11.86
CA LEU A 161 9.77 -1.55 12.34
C LEU A 161 9.66 -1.55 13.87
N GLU A 162 9.88 -2.70 14.51
CA GLU A 162 9.80 -2.85 15.96
C GLU A 162 10.97 -2.17 16.69
N ASP A 163 12.15 -2.15 16.07
CA ASP A 163 13.37 -1.52 16.59
C ASP A 163 13.62 -0.12 16.00
N SER A 164 12.61 0.46 15.32
CA SER A 164 12.73 1.77 14.64
C SER A 164 12.77 2.94 15.62
N GLY A 165 13.77 3.80 15.46
CA GLY A 165 13.83 5.12 16.11
C GLY A 165 13.01 6.21 15.39
N PRO A 166 12.85 7.41 15.99
CA PRO A 166 12.10 8.52 15.40
C PRO A 166 12.64 9.01 14.04
N ASP A 167 13.95 8.85 13.83
CA ASP A 167 14.67 9.31 12.65
C ASP A 167 15.09 8.16 11.71
N ASP A 168 14.69 6.92 12.03
CA ASP A 168 14.98 5.77 11.17
C ASP A 168 14.12 5.80 9.90
N GLN A 169 14.70 5.29 8.82
CA GLN A 169 13.99 5.13 7.55
C GLN A 169 12.89 4.07 7.69
N LEU A 170 11.70 4.36 7.17
CA LEU A 170 10.57 3.44 7.16
C LEU A 170 10.86 2.25 6.21
N PRO A 171 10.97 1.01 6.70
CA PRO A 171 11.12 -0.16 5.84
C PRO A 171 9.82 -0.47 5.11
N LEU A 172 9.90 -0.65 3.79
CA LEU A 172 8.77 -0.99 2.93
C LEU A 172 9.00 -2.32 2.21
N LEU A 173 8.07 -3.27 2.35
CA LEU A 173 8.11 -4.53 1.62
C LEU A 173 7.34 -4.39 0.31
N LEU A 174 8.06 -4.25 -0.80
CA LEU A 174 7.46 -4.12 -2.13
C LEU A 174 7.83 -5.33 -3.01
N SER A 175 6.83 -5.92 -3.65
CA SER A 175 7.05 -6.98 -4.63
C SER A 175 7.50 -6.36 -5.95
N LEU A 176 8.78 -6.49 -6.30
CA LEU A 176 9.31 -6.03 -7.59
C LEU A 176 8.75 -6.81 -8.79
N GLY A 177 8.07 -7.94 -8.58
CA GLY A 177 7.55 -8.77 -9.67
C GLY A 177 6.47 -8.10 -10.54
N SER A 178 5.82 -7.04 -10.04
CA SER A 178 4.84 -6.24 -10.80
C SER A 178 5.43 -4.97 -11.40
N TRP A 179 6.72 -4.69 -11.17
CA TRP A 179 7.35 -3.49 -11.71
C TRP A 179 7.67 -3.66 -13.19
N ASN A 180 7.23 -2.70 -14.00
CA ASN A 180 7.62 -2.56 -15.40
C ASN A 180 8.83 -1.61 -15.49
N PRO A 181 10.01 -2.05 -15.98
CA PRO A 181 11.21 -1.21 -16.10
C PRO A 181 11.05 0.01 -17.01
N ALA A 182 10.02 0.06 -17.85
CA ALA A 182 9.68 1.26 -18.62
C ALA A 182 9.19 2.43 -17.75
N ILE A 183 8.81 2.16 -16.49
CA ILE A 183 8.36 3.14 -15.51
C ILE A 183 9.48 3.33 -14.48
N ASP A 184 9.80 4.58 -14.18
CA ASP A 184 10.74 4.92 -13.11
C ASP A 184 10.35 4.26 -11.78
N LEU A 185 11.34 3.68 -11.09
CA LEU A 185 11.11 2.90 -9.87
C LEU A 185 10.47 3.74 -8.76
N ARG A 186 10.87 5.00 -8.57
CA ARG A 186 10.31 5.85 -7.51
C ARG A 186 8.85 6.18 -7.80
N THR A 187 8.53 6.42 -9.07
CA THR A 187 7.16 6.66 -9.53
C THR A 187 6.29 5.43 -9.30
N TRP A 188 6.78 4.23 -9.63
CA TRP A 188 6.09 2.98 -9.35
C TRP A 188 5.89 2.74 -7.84
N MET A 189 6.93 2.97 -7.02
CA MET A 189 6.83 2.85 -5.56
C MET A 189 5.79 3.79 -4.97
N ALA A 190 5.75 5.05 -5.42
CA ALA A 190 4.77 6.03 -4.95
C ALA A 190 3.33 5.68 -5.37
N ALA A 191 3.15 5.10 -6.56
CA ALA A 191 1.86 4.56 -6.97
C ALA A 191 1.45 3.38 -6.08
N ARG A 192 2.38 2.44 -5.85
CA ARG A 192 2.13 1.25 -5.04
C ARG A 192 1.78 1.59 -3.60
N LEU A 193 2.45 2.57 -3.01
CA LEU A 193 2.12 3.07 -1.67
C LEU A 193 0.70 3.60 -1.57
N ARG A 194 0.21 4.36 -2.56
CA ARG A 194 -1.17 4.87 -2.57
C ARG A 194 -2.21 3.78 -2.78
N GLU A 195 -1.85 2.73 -3.51
CA GLU A 195 -2.74 1.58 -3.78
C GLU A 195 -2.85 0.67 -2.55
N ASP A 196 -1.72 0.34 -1.93
CA ASP A 196 -1.64 -0.63 -0.84
C ASP A 196 -1.98 0.02 0.53
N TYR A 197 -1.78 1.33 0.67
CA TYR A 197 -2.00 2.08 1.91
C TYR A 197 -2.77 3.39 1.66
N PRO A 198 -4.10 3.31 1.47
CA PRO A 198 -4.96 4.47 1.17
C PRO A 198 -5.22 5.40 2.37
#